data_AF-A0A0M8WJ64-F1
#
_entry.id   AF-A0A0M8WJ64-F1
#
_cell.length_a   1.000
_cell.length_b   1.000
_cell.length_c   1.000
_cell.angle_alpha   90.00
_cell.angle_beta   90.00
_cell.angle_gamma   90.00
#
_symmetry.space_group_name_H-M   'P 1'
#
loop_
_entity.id
_entity.type
_entity.pdbx_description
1 polymer ?
#
loop_
_entity_poly.entity_id
_entity_poly.type
_entity_poly.pdbx_seq_one_letter_code
_entity_poly.pdbx_strand_id
1 'polypeptide(L)'
;MKVSSALAAVLFAATTSLALMGTANAADDKPAPVHTGAADTVESGVGSLACASPAHSNKDTRSGRFFDAGNVNIRRGPHTSSCTSDGQGQLTHNVDYHCWALGDSVTRNGSTYTTWTYLRDTTTGVQGWVSDAYLDLNSNGLRGSLVAC
;
A
#
# COMPACT_ATOMS: atom_id res chain seq x y z
N MET A 1 -15.72 -6.52 53.37
CA MET A 1 -17.12 -6.15 53.08
C MET A 1 -17.40 -6.49 51.63
N LYS A 2 -18.34 -7.42 51.40
CA LYS A 2 -18.82 -7.82 50.06
C LYS A 2 -19.97 -6.87 49.69
N VAL A 3 -19.95 -6.30 48.49
CA VAL A 3 -21.12 -5.64 47.90
C VAL A 3 -21.59 -6.49 46.72
N SER A 4 -22.78 -7.04 46.88
CA SER A 4 -23.60 -7.71 45.87
C SER A 4 -24.83 -6.84 45.60
N SER A 5 -25.25 -6.71 44.33
CA SER A 5 -26.62 -6.37 43.86
C SER A 5 -26.62 -6.47 42.33
N ALA A 6 -27.19 -7.53 41.72
CA ALA A 6 -28.59 -7.74 41.31
C ALA A 6 -29.02 -6.80 40.16
N LEU A 7 -29.00 -7.27 38.90
CA LEU A 7 -30.10 -7.87 38.12
C LEU A 7 -31.17 -6.88 37.64
N ALA A 8 -31.17 -6.59 36.33
CA ALA A 8 -32.37 -6.23 35.58
C ALA A 8 -32.23 -6.77 34.14
N ALA A 9 -33.02 -7.80 33.83
CA ALA A 9 -33.16 -8.36 32.50
C ALA A 9 -34.19 -7.55 31.70
N VAL A 10 -33.88 -7.20 30.45
CA VAL A 10 -34.86 -6.71 29.48
C VAL A 10 -34.80 -7.62 28.27
N LEU A 11 -35.98 -8.06 27.85
CA LEU A 11 -36.25 -9.19 26.97
C LEU A 11 -36.92 -8.69 25.68
N PHE A 12 -36.56 -9.34 24.57
CA PHE A 12 -37.23 -9.46 23.26
C PHE A 12 -37.37 -8.26 22.31
N ALA A 13 -36.73 -8.38 21.15
CA ALA A 13 -37.43 -8.44 19.87
C ALA A 13 -36.64 -9.31 18.88
N ALA A 14 -37.21 -10.44 18.48
CA ALA A 14 -36.68 -11.33 17.45
C ALA A 14 -37.17 -10.83 16.08
N THR A 15 -36.25 -10.57 15.15
CA THR A 15 -36.58 -10.33 13.73
C THR A 15 -36.17 -11.53 12.89
N THR A 16 -37.18 -12.30 12.48
CA THR A 16 -37.09 -13.45 11.60
C THR A 16 -37.03 -13.04 10.12
N SER A 17 -35.98 -13.53 9.46
CA SER A 17 -35.97 -14.23 8.17
C SER A 17 -36.29 -13.47 6.87
N LEU A 18 -35.33 -13.53 5.92
CA LEU A 18 -35.63 -14.00 4.56
C LEU A 18 -34.37 -14.61 3.91
N ALA A 19 -34.36 -15.92 3.73
CA ALA A 19 -33.35 -16.64 2.93
C ALA A 19 -33.89 -16.76 1.50
N LEU A 20 -33.16 -16.20 0.53
CA LEU A 20 -33.43 -16.40 -0.89
C LEU A 20 -32.69 -17.65 -1.36
N MET A 21 -33.44 -18.71 -1.68
CA MET A 21 -32.95 -19.87 -2.42
C MET A 21 -32.74 -19.47 -3.89
N GLY A 22 -31.51 -19.57 -4.38
CA GLY A 22 -31.17 -19.42 -5.80
C GLY A 22 -30.57 -20.72 -6.34
N THR A 23 -31.21 -21.27 -7.36
CA THR A 23 -30.90 -22.53 -8.03
C THR A 23 -29.63 -22.45 -8.87
N ALA A 24 -28.79 -23.48 -8.80
CA ALA A 24 -27.65 -23.70 -9.68
C ALA A 24 -28.10 -24.02 -11.11
N ASN A 25 -27.45 -23.40 -12.10
CA ASN A 25 -27.44 -23.87 -13.49
C ASN A 25 -25.98 -23.96 -13.94
N ALA A 26 -25.58 -25.15 -14.37
CA ALA A 26 -24.35 -25.39 -15.13
C ALA A 26 -24.74 -25.50 -16.60
N ALA A 27 -24.15 -24.67 -17.47
CA ALA A 27 -23.91 -25.00 -18.88
C ALA A 27 -22.96 -23.96 -19.49
N ASP A 28 -21.81 -24.48 -19.87
CA ASP A 28 -20.87 -24.05 -20.90
C ASP A 28 -21.55 -23.40 -22.12
N ASP A 29 -21.12 -22.19 -22.48
CA ASP A 29 -20.73 -21.82 -23.86
C ASP A 29 -20.03 -20.46 -23.79
N LYS A 30 -18.83 -20.35 -24.36
CA LYS A 30 -18.00 -19.12 -24.36
C LYS A 30 -18.38 -18.29 -25.59
N PRO A 31 -19.08 -17.16 -25.47
CA PRO A 31 -19.29 -16.30 -26.62
C PRO A 31 -18.00 -15.53 -26.89
N ALA A 32 -17.52 -15.60 -28.13
CA ALA A 32 -16.46 -14.73 -28.62
C ALA A 32 -16.85 -13.24 -28.44
N PRO A 33 -15.90 -12.34 -28.16
CA PRO A 33 -16.21 -10.95 -27.91
C PRO A 33 -16.72 -10.27 -29.19
N VAL A 34 -17.99 -9.87 -29.18
CA VAL A 34 -18.57 -8.97 -30.18
C VAL A 34 -18.09 -7.55 -29.84
N HIS A 35 -17.16 -7.03 -30.63
CA HIS A 35 -16.81 -5.61 -30.61
C HIS A 35 -18.00 -4.79 -31.13
N THR A 36 -18.82 -4.30 -30.21
CA THR A 36 -19.79 -3.24 -30.49
C THR A 36 -19.15 -1.94 -30.05
N GLY A 37 -18.76 -1.13 -31.03
CA GLY A 37 -18.15 0.18 -30.82
C GLY A 37 -19.12 1.11 -30.09
N ALA A 38 -18.94 1.23 -28.78
CA ALA A 38 -19.35 2.40 -28.03
C ALA A 38 -18.23 3.44 -28.17
N ALA A 39 -18.60 4.64 -28.58
CA ALA A 39 -17.68 5.74 -28.84
C ALA A 39 -16.66 5.90 -27.71
N ASP A 40 -15.38 5.83 -28.08
CA ASP A 40 -14.23 6.18 -27.25
C ASP A 40 -14.43 7.58 -26.67
N THR A 41 -15.01 7.64 -25.49
CA THR A 41 -14.65 8.71 -24.56
C THR A 41 -13.24 8.34 -24.14
N VAL A 42 -12.26 8.97 -24.78
CA VAL A 42 -10.86 8.93 -24.34
C VAL A 42 -10.85 9.57 -22.96
N GLU A 43 -11.09 8.77 -21.92
CA GLU A 43 -10.67 9.09 -20.58
C GLU A 43 -9.16 9.23 -20.69
N SER A 44 -8.68 10.47 -20.63
CA SER A 44 -7.26 10.77 -20.69
C SER A 44 -6.58 9.94 -19.61
N GLY A 45 -5.89 8.87 -20.04
CA GLY A 45 -5.09 7.98 -19.23
C GLY A 45 -3.83 8.66 -18.68
N VAL A 46 -3.95 9.91 -18.25
CA VAL A 46 -2.89 10.66 -17.57
C VAL A 46 -2.69 10.20 -16.13
N GLY A 47 -3.62 9.40 -15.58
CA GLY A 47 -3.50 8.82 -14.24
C GLY A 47 -2.62 7.56 -14.16
N SER A 48 -2.62 6.70 -15.18
CA SER A 48 -1.85 5.45 -15.16
C SER A 48 -0.36 5.66 -15.47
N LEU A 49 -0.04 6.62 -16.35
CA LEU A 49 1.34 7.02 -16.65
C LEU A 49 2.01 7.76 -15.48
N ALA A 50 1.24 8.48 -14.67
CA ALA A 50 1.77 9.20 -13.51
C ALA A 50 2.21 8.27 -12.36
N CYS A 51 1.93 6.97 -12.48
CA CYS A 51 2.43 5.93 -11.58
C CYS A 51 3.27 4.87 -12.23
N ALA A 52 3.90 5.23 -13.35
CA ALA A 52 4.99 4.45 -13.88
C ALA A 52 6.02 4.20 -12.76
N SER A 53 6.09 2.95 -12.31
CA SER A 53 7.15 2.51 -11.42
C SER A 53 8.38 2.27 -12.27
N PRO A 54 9.55 2.83 -11.91
CA PRO A 54 10.82 2.35 -12.45
C PRO A 54 10.94 0.83 -12.29
N ALA A 55 11.63 0.19 -13.24
CA ALA A 55 12.04 -1.20 -13.08
C ALA A 55 12.90 -1.31 -11.81
N HIS A 56 12.68 -2.35 -11.03
CA HIS A 56 13.35 -2.55 -9.74
C HIS A 56 13.70 -4.03 -9.57
N SER A 57 14.77 -4.27 -8.83
CA SER A 57 15.18 -5.62 -8.42
C SER A 57 15.93 -5.54 -7.11
N ASN A 58 16.03 -6.67 -6.40
CA ASN A 58 16.77 -6.76 -5.15
C ASN A 58 18.28 -6.68 -5.45
N LYS A 59 18.84 -5.47 -5.47
CA LYS A 59 20.26 -5.19 -5.73
C LYS A 59 21.01 -4.75 -4.46
N ASP A 60 20.28 -4.29 -3.45
CA ASP A 60 20.80 -3.83 -2.18
C ASP A 60 20.59 -4.93 -1.12
N THR A 61 21.66 -5.33 -0.43
CA THR A 61 21.58 -6.40 0.58
C THR A 61 21.25 -5.88 1.98
N ARG A 62 20.97 -4.58 2.10
CA ARG A 62 20.79 -3.92 3.38
C ARG A 62 19.32 -3.89 3.80
N SER A 63 19.14 -3.87 5.11
CA SER A 63 17.86 -3.70 5.76
C SER A 63 17.85 -2.44 6.62
N GLY A 64 16.67 -2.00 7.03
CA GLY A 64 16.49 -0.84 7.88
C GLY A 64 15.12 -0.79 8.53
N ARG A 65 14.72 0.42 8.93
CA ARG A 65 13.42 0.71 9.56
C ARG A 65 12.87 2.05 9.08
N PHE A 66 11.59 2.26 9.33
CA PHE A 66 10.95 3.56 9.17
C PHE A 66 11.40 4.51 10.29
N PHE A 67 11.68 5.77 9.94
CA PHE A 67 12.23 6.77 10.85
C PHE A 67 11.20 7.83 11.25
N ASP A 68 11.03 7.98 12.57
CA ASP A 68 10.33 9.09 13.23
C ASP A 68 8.89 9.34 12.71
N ALA A 69 8.29 8.35 12.05
CA ALA A 69 6.93 8.39 11.54
C ALA A 69 6.30 7.00 11.53
N GLY A 70 5.03 6.93 11.92
CA GLY A 70 4.13 5.80 11.63
C GLY A 70 3.23 6.12 10.44
N ASN A 71 2.55 5.11 9.92
CA ASN A 71 1.67 5.23 8.74
C ASN A 71 2.40 5.75 7.47
N VAL A 72 3.64 5.31 7.27
CA VAL A 72 4.44 5.68 6.09
C VAL A 72 3.88 4.96 4.87
N ASN A 73 3.39 5.71 3.88
CA ASN A 73 2.82 5.13 2.67
C ASN A 73 3.88 4.38 1.85
N ILE A 74 3.65 3.08 1.63
CA ILE A 74 4.42 2.24 0.70
C ILE A 74 3.65 2.27 -0.63
N ARG A 75 4.22 2.90 -1.65
CA ARG A 75 3.49 3.30 -2.86
C ARG A 75 3.88 2.48 -4.08
N ARG A 76 2.98 2.43 -5.05
CA ARG A 76 3.24 1.73 -6.32
C ARG A 76 4.33 2.37 -7.18
N GLY A 77 4.54 3.68 -7.04
CA GLY A 77 5.58 4.44 -7.75
C GLY A 77 6.17 5.54 -6.85
N PRO A 78 7.32 6.14 -7.25
CA PRO A 78 8.03 7.15 -6.46
C PRO A 78 7.37 8.55 -6.57
N HIS A 79 6.05 8.60 -6.43
CA HIS A 79 5.24 9.81 -6.53
C HIS A 79 4.27 9.93 -5.36
N THR A 80 4.08 11.14 -4.86
CA THR A 80 3.24 11.45 -3.70
C THR A 80 1.77 11.55 -4.03
N SER A 81 1.44 12.06 -5.23
CA SER A 81 0.09 12.53 -5.56
C SER A 81 -0.64 11.62 -6.55
N SER A 82 0.09 11.03 -7.50
CA SER A 82 -0.49 10.13 -8.51
C SER A 82 -0.64 8.70 -8.01
N CYS A 83 0.18 8.26 -7.05
CA CYS A 83 0.30 6.84 -6.70
C CYS A 83 -0.36 6.44 -5.41
N THR A 84 -1.33 5.53 -5.55
CA THR A 84 -1.98 4.83 -4.45
C THR A 84 -0.94 4.14 -3.58
N SER A 85 -1.23 4.15 -2.27
CA SER A 85 -0.48 3.37 -1.29
C SER A 85 -0.93 1.92 -1.36
N ASP A 86 0.01 1.00 -1.53
CA ASP A 86 -0.23 -0.45 -1.49
C ASP A 86 -0.25 -0.98 -0.05
N GLY A 87 0.28 -0.19 0.89
CA GLY A 87 0.14 -0.41 2.32
C GLY A 87 0.84 0.68 3.11
N GLN A 88 1.04 0.45 4.42
CA GLN A 88 1.68 1.40 5.30
C GLN A 88 2.72 0.73 6.20
N GLY A 89 3.88 1.37 6.29
CA GLY A 89 4.94 1.03 7.23
C GLY A 89 4.72 1.68 8.58
N GLN A 90 5.10 0.96 9.64
CA GLN A 90 5.12 1.48 11.01
C GLN A 90 6.55 1.57 11.52
N LEU A 91 6.77 2.42 12.52
CA LEU A 91 8.07 2.62 13.14
C LEU A 91 8.69 1.29 13.61
N THR A 92 7.88 0.35 14.07
CA THR A 92 8.28 -0.98 14.56
C THR A 92 8.57 -2.00 13.48
N HIS A 93 8.28 -1.70 12.22
CA HIS A 93 8.48 -2.64 11.11
C HIS A 93 9.94 -2.64 10.66
N ASN A 94 10.39 -3.83 10.23
CA ASN A 94 11.66 -4.01 9.53
C ASN A 94 11.43 -3.98 8.02
N VAL A 95 12.40 -3.44 7.29
CA VAL A 95 12.36 -3.36 5.83
C VAL A 95 13.65 -3.88 5.21
N ASP A 96 13.52 -4.55 4.07
CA ASP A 96 14.63 -4.91 3.19
C ASP A 96 14.65 -3.94 2.01
N TYR A 97 15.77 -3.24 1.81
CA TYR A 97 15.93 -2.32 0.70
C TYR A 97 16.29 -3.08 -0.57
N HIS A 98 15.77 -2.67 -1.72
CA HIS A 98 16.07 -3.33 -3.00
C HIS A 98 16.93 -2.44 -3.90
N CYS A 99 16.47 -1.22 -4.17
CA CYS A 99 17.20 -0.21 -4.95
C CYS A 99 16.52 1.16 -4.79
N TRP A 100 17.17 2.25 -5.23
CA TRP A 100 16.59 3.60 -5.24
C TRP A 100 16.39 4.16 -6.65
N ALA A 101 15.44 5.09 -6.77
CA ALA A 101 15.20 5.90 -7.97
C ALA A 101 14.85 7.34 -7.60
N LEU A 102 14.89 8.24 -8.58
CA LEU A 102 14.40 9.61 -8.43
C LEU A 102 12.87 9.64 -8.52
N GLY A 103 12.27 10.57 -7.80
CA GLY A 103 10.81 10.76 -7.76
C GLY A 103 10.42 12.14 -7.28
N ASP A 104 9.19 12.26 -6.80
CA ASP A 104 8.66 13.50 -6.25
C ASP A 104 9.48 13.98 -5.04
N SER A 105 9.65 15.29 -4.92
CA SER A 105 10.28 15.91 -3.76
C SER A 105 9.40 15.75 -2.51
N VAL A 106 10.00 15.29 -1.41
CA VAL A 106 9.37 15.21 -0.09
C VAL A 106 10.21 15.98 0.92
N THR A 107 9.59 16.98 1.56
CA THR A 107 10.25 17.76 2.62
C THR A 107 9.82 17.27 3.99
N ARG A 108 10.81 16.97 4.85
CA ARG A 108 10.59 16.55 6.22
C ARG A 108 11.69 17.09 7.12
N ASN A 109 11.31 17.58 8.30
CA ASN A 109 12.25 18.16 9.29
C ASN A 109 13.21 19.19 8.67
N GLY A 110 12.72 20.01 7.74
CA GLY A 110 13.50 21.05 7.05
C GLY A 110 14.43 20.56 5.94
N SER A 111 14.46 19.25 5.65
CA SER A 111 15.27 18.66 4.58
C SER A 111 14.39 18.12 3.45
N THR A 112 14.78 18.36 2.20
CA THR A 112 14.06 17.88 1.01
C THR A 112 14.78 16.71 0.38
N TYR A 113 14.04 15.65 0.09
CA TYR A 113 14.52 14.41 -0.51
C TYR A 113 13.83 14.21 -1.86
N THR A 114 14.60 13.84 -2.88
CA THR A 114 14.10 13.50 -4.23
C THR A 114 14.29 12.02 -4.55
N THR A 115 14.90 11.27 -3.63
CA THR A 115 15.16 9.84 -3.77
C THR A 115 14.10 9.03 -3.04
N TRP A 116 13.75 7.92 -3.67
CA TRP A 116 12.78 6.96 -3.19
C TRP A 116 13.41 5.58 -3.25
N THR A 117 13.22 4.80 -2.20
CA THR A 117 13.70 3.43 -2.11
C THR A 117 12.56 2.46 -2.37
N TYR A 118 12.74 1.54 -3.31
CA TYR A 118 11.92 0.36 -3.39
C TYR A 118 12.35 -0.60 -2.28
N LEU A 119 11.40 -1.04 -1.47
CA LEU A 119 11.64 -1.93 -0.33
C LEU A 119 10.53 -2.95 -0.17
N ARG A 120 10.82 -3.96 0.63
CA ARG A 120 9.83 -4.88 1.20
C ARG A 120 9.79 -4.69 2.70
N ASP A 121 8.61 -4.41 3.22
CA ASP A 121 8.34 -4.54 4.65
C ASP A 121 8.28 -6.03 5.00
N THR A 122 9.28 -6.50 5.76
CA THR A 122 9.40 -7.92 6.13
C THR A 122 8.44 -8.32 7.25
N THR A 123 7.80 -7.34 7.90
CA THR A 123 6.80 -7.55 8.95
C THR A 123 5.42 -7.84 8.36
N THR A 124 5.04 -7.10 7.31
CA THR A 124 3.70 -7.21 6.68
C THR A 124 3.74 -7.93 5.33
N GLY A 125 4.90 -8.00 4.69
CA GLY A 125 5.07 -8.51 3.33
C GLY A 125 4.76 -7.49 2.23
N VAL A 126 4.29 -6.28 2.57
CA VAL A 126 4.01 -5.22 1.60
C VAL A 126 5.31 -4.72 0.97
N GLN A 127 5.28 -4.42 -0.32
CA GLN A 127 6.43 -3.92 -1.07
C GLN A 127 6.04 -2.71 -1.93
N GLY A 128 7.00 -1.81 -2.15
CA GLY A 128 6.78 -0.61 -2.94
C GLY A 128 7.81 0.48 -2.64
N TRP A 129 7.54 1.67 -3.16
CA TRP A 129 8.38 2.86 -3.05
C TRP A 129 8.05 3.65 -1.79
N VAL A 130 9.09 4.01 -1.06
CA VAL A 130 9.03 4.89 0.09
C VAL A 130 10.06 6.00 -0.09
N SER A 131 9.66 7.25 0.15
CA SER A 131 10.61 8.36 0.10
C SER A 131 11.66 8.20 1.20
N ASP A 132 12.91 8.45 0.86
CA ASP A 132 14.02 8.32 1.81
C ASP A 132 13.89 9.27 3.01
N ALA A 133 13.04 10.30 2.91
CA ALA A 133 12.62 11.15 4.03
C ALA A 133 12.07 10.38 5.23
N TYR A 134 11.52 9.17 5.00
CA TYR A 134 10.89 8.32 6.02
C TYR A 134 11.72 7.11 6.42
N LEU A 135 12.94 6.97 5.92
CA LEU A 135 13.79 5.80 6.17
C LEU A 135 14.95 6.14 7.09
N ASP A 136 15.31 5.21 7.96
CA ASP A 136 16.41 5.40 8.91
C ASP A 136 17.76 5.58 8.24
N LEU A 137 18.67 6.23 8.98
CA LEU A 137 20.07 6.26 8.60
C LEU A 137 20.64 4.85 8.68
N ASN A 138 21.32 4.44 7.62
CA ASN A 138 22.16 3.26 7.64
C ASN A 138 23.52 3.58 8.31
N SER A 139 24.34 2.55 8.51
CA SER A 139 25.68 2.67 9.14
C SER A 139 26.64 3.65 8.44
N ASN A 140 26.35 4.04 7.20
CA ASN A 140 27.15 4.98 6.42
C ASN A 140 26.59 6.42 6.46
N GLY A 141 25.58 6.69 7.29
CA GLY A 141 24.99 8.02 7.44
C GLY A 141 24.09 8.46 6.28
N LEU A 142 23.65 7.52 5.44
CA LEU A 142 22.74 7.76 4.32
C LEU A 142 21.35 7.20 4.65
N ARG A 143 20.28 7.72 4.03
CA ARG A 143 18.92 7.17 4.17
C ARG A 143 18.58 6.28 2.98
N GLY A 144 17.78 5.24 3.20
CA GLY A 144 17.31 4.36 2.13
C GLY A 144 18.39 3.51 1.45
N SER A 145 18.09 3.06 0.23
CA SER A 145 18.98 2.27 -0.60
C SER A 145 20.17 3.09 -1.13
N LEU A 146 21.32 2.44 -1.31
CA LEU A 146 22.52 3.04 -1.93
C LEU A 146 22.74 2.59 -3.36
N VAL A 147 21.96 1.62 -3.82
CA VAL A 147 22.11 1.02 -5.13
C VAL A 147 20.99 1.51 -6.03
N ALA A 148 21.34 2.16 -7.14
CA ALA A 148 20.34 2.63 -8.08
C ALA A 148 19.60 1.45 -8.73
N CYS A 149 18.31 1.63 -8.96
CA CYS A 149 17.57 0.86 -9.92
C CYS A 149 18.08 1.23 -11.33
#